data_AF-A0A021VRR5-F1
#
_entry.id   AF-A0A021VRR5-F1
#
_cell.length_a   1.000
_cell.length_b   1.000
_cell.length_c   1.000
_cell.angle_alpha   90.00
_cell.angle_beta   90.00
_cell.angle_gamma   90.00
#
_symmetry.space_group_name_H-M   'P 1'
#
loop_
_entity.id
_entity.type
_entity.pdbx_description
1 polymer ?
#
loop_
_entity_poly.entity_id
_entity_poly.type
_entity_poly.pdbx_seq_one_letter_code
_entity_poly.pdbx_strand_id
1 'polypeptide(L)'
;MSRFQFVADNSATFEVKRLCALLEIERSSYYAWKAGAAARARRAGADAELEARIREIHQADNTVGAPRVTAELNDGVAAEQRVNHKRVARVMRAAGI
;
A
#
# COMPACT_ATOMS: atom_id res chain seq x y z
N MET A 1 -12.39 6.65 -2.02
CA MET A 1 -12.74 6.23 -0.64
C MET A 1 -13.32 4.81 -0.71
N SER A 2 -12.94 3.88 0.18
CA SER A 2 -13.46 2.50 0.17
C SER A 2 -14.77 2.38 0.96
N ARG A 3 -15.60 1.37 0.66
CA ARG A 3 -16.84 1.09 1.42
C ARG A 3 -16.58 0.92 2.92
N PHE A 4 -15.49 0.26 3.29
CA PHE A 4 -15.12 0.09 4.70
C PHE A 4 -14.70 1.40 5.37
N GLN A 5 -14.00 2.28 4.64
CA GLN A 5 -13.65 3.61 5.15
C GLN A 5 -14.90 4.44 5.42
N PHE A 6 -15.87 4.42 4.50
CA PHE A 6 -17.15 5.11 4.72
C PHE A 6 -17.86 4.63 5.99
N VAL A 7 -17.90 3.32 6.25
CA VAL A 7 -18.47 2.80 7.50
C VAL A 7 -17.70 3.31 8.72
N ALA A 8 -16.37 3.31 8.68
CA ALA A 8 -15.55 3.80 9.78
C ALA A 8 -15.85 5.28 10.08
N ASP A 9 -15.85 6.13 9.04
CA ASP A 9 -16.05 7.57 9.12
C ASP A 9 -17.42 7.94 9.71
N ASN A 10 -18.43 7.08 9.54
CA ASN A 10 -19.81 7.34 9.95
C ASN A 10 -20.27 6.53 11.17
N SER A 11 -19.44 5.60 11.67
CA SER A 11 -19.82 4.66 12.74
C SER A 11 -20.04 5.29 14.12
N ALA A 12 -19.58 6.53 14.32
CA ALA A 12 -19.86 7.31 15.53
C ALA A 12 -21.29 7.88 15.56
N THR A 13 -21.91 8.05 14.38
CA THR A 13 -23.23 8.68 14.22
C THR A 13 -24.31 7.67 13.89
N PHE A 14 -23.98 6.64 13.12
CA PHE A 14 -24.93 5.63 12.64
C PHE A 14 -24.49 4.21 12.99
N GLU A 15 -25.47 3.33 13.20
CA GLU A 15 -25.20 1.92 13.49
C GLU A 15 -24.44 1.24 12.35
N VAL A 16 -23.34 0.56 12.71
CA VAL A 16 -22.51 -0.20 11.76
C VAL A 16 -23.35 -1.20 10.95
N LYS A 17 -24.33 -1.87 11.58
CA LYS A 17 -25.21 -2.82 10.89
C LYS A 17 -25.99 -2.17 9.74
N ARG A 18 -26.53 -0.97 9.97
CA ARG A 18 -27.27 -0.21 8.96
C ARG A 18 -26.35 0.26 7.83
N LEU A 19 -25.17 0.77 8.17
CA LEU A 19 -24.17 1.21 7.19
C LEU A 19 -23.68 0.05 6.32
N CYS A 20 -23.41 -1.12 6.91
CA CYS A 20 -23.00 -2.31 6.17
C CYS A 20 -24.10 -2.80 5.21
N ALA A 21 -25.37 -2.80 5.65
CA ALA A 21 -26.50 -3.16 4.79
C ALA A 21 -26.66 -2.18 3.62
N LEU A 22 -26.53 -0.88 3.86
CA LEU A 22 -26.62 0.16 2.83
C LEU A 22 -25.54 0.01 1.73
N LEU A 23 -24.33 -0.40 2.12
CA LEU A 23 -23.18 -0.56 1.22
C LEU A 23 -22.99 -1.97 0.66
N GLU A 24 -23.95 -2.86 0.94
CA GLU A 24 -23.91 -4.27 0.53
C GLU A 24 -22.58 -4.95 0.91
N ILE A 25 -22.13 -4.72 2.15
CA ILE A 25 -20.98 -5.41 2.74
C ILE A 25 -21.41 -6.20 3.98
N GLU A 26 -20.68 -7.28 4.20
CA GLU A 26 -20.87 -8.13 5.37
C GLU A 26 -20.16 -7.51 6.59
N ARG A 27 -20.79 -7.62 7.78
CA ARG A 27 -20.31 -6.94 9.00
C ARG A 27 -18.97 -7.48 9.47
N SER A 28 -18.75 -8.80 9.39
CA SER A 28 -17.48 -9.40 9.79
C SER A 28 -16.34 -8.92 8.89
N SER A 29 -16.61 -8.69 7.60
CA SER A 29 -15.65 -8.11 6.65
C SER A 29 -15.23 -6.68 7.04
N TYR A 30 -16.15 -5.86 7.54
CA TYR A 30 -15.82 -4.54 8.09
C TYR A 30 -14.90 -4.65 9.31
N TYR A 31 -15.24 -5.50 10.28
CA TYR A 31 -14.41 -5.65 11.48
C TYR A 31 -13.05 -6.28 11.16
N ALA A 32 -12.95 -7.21 10.21
CA ALA A 32 -11.68 -7.73 9.72
C ALA A 32 -10.82 -6.64 9.05
N TRP A 33 -11.44 -5.79 8.22
CA TRP A 33 -10.77 -4.64 7.62
C TRP A 33 -10.28 -3.63 8.69
N LYS A 34 -11.10 -3.39 9.72
CA LYS A 34 -10.77 -2.52 10.85
C LYS A 34 -9.62 -3.08 11.69
N ALA A 35 -9.67 -4.36 12.03
CA ALA A 35 -8.59 -5.05 12.76
C ALA A 35 -7.26 -5.02 11.99
N GLY A 36 -7.32 -5.10 10.65
CA GLY A 36 -6.14 -4.99 9.78
C GLY A 36 -5.56 -3.58 9.62
N ALA A 37 -6.07 -2.55 10.31
CA ALA A 37 -5.65 -1.17 10.11
C ALA A 37 -4.15 -0.94 10.37
N ALA A 38 -3.63 -1.43 11.50
CA ALA A 38 -2.21 -1.27 11.84
C ALA A 38 -1.29 -1.94 10.80
N ALA A 39 -1.64 -3.14 10.34
CA ALA A 39 -0.88 -3.86 9.31
C ALA A 39 -0.94 -3.16 7.94
N ARG A 40 -2.06 -2.51 7.60
CA ARG A 40 -2.17 -1.67 6.40
C ARG A 40 -1.29 -0.42 6.51
N ALA A 41 -1.32 0.26 7.66
CA ALA A 41 -0.49 1.44 7.92
C ALA A 41 1.01 1.11 7.83
N ARG A 42 1.45 0.00 8.43
CA ARG A 42 2.86 -0.46 8.33
C ARG A 42 3.28 -0.73 6.89
N ARG A 43 2.42 -1.36 6.09
CA ARG A 43 2.69 -1.59 4.66
C ARG A 43 2.79 -0.30 3.87
N ALA A 44 1.91 0.67 4.15
CA ALA A 44 1.95 1.99 3.52
C ALA A 44 3.25 2.74 3.88
N GLY A 45 3.68 2.72 5.14
CA GLY A 45 4.96 3.29 5.57
C GLY A 45 6.15 2.64 4.87
N ALA A 46 6.21 1.30 4.85
CA ALA A 46 7.28 0.58 4.17
C ALA A 46 7.28 0.78 2.64
N ASP A 47 6.13 1.06 2.03
CA ASP A 47 6.04 1.42 0.62
C ASP A 47 6.50 2.87 0.37
N ALA A 48 6.23 3.80 1.29
CA ALA A 48 6.71 5.17 1.22
C ALA A 48 8.25 5.25 1.36
N GLU A 49 8.84 4.46 2.26
CA GLU A 49 10.29 4.32 2.39
C GLU A 49 10.91 3.75 1.10
N LEU A 50 10.27 2.73 0.51
CA LEU A 50 10.70 2.17 -0.77
C LEU A 50 10.59 3.20 -1.90
N GLU A 51 9.52 3.98 -1.93
CA GLU A 51 9.30 5.04 -2.91
C GLU A 51 10.40 6.10 -2.85
N ALA A 52 10.81 6.52 -1.66
CA ALA A 52 11.91 7.48 -1.49
C ALA A 52 13.21 6.99 -2.15
N ARG A 53 13.58 5.73 -1.89
CA ARG A 53 14.76 5.10 -2.51
C ARG A 53 14.61 4.96 -4.03
N ILE A 54 13.42 4.61 -4.52
CA ILE A 54 13.14 4.53 -5.96
C ILE A 54 13.30 5.89 -6.62
N ARG A 55 12.83 6.98 -5.98
CA ARG A 55 12.97 8.35 -6.51
C ARG A 55 14.43 8.76 -6.64
N GLU A 56 15.28 8.43 -5.67
CA GLU A 56 16.72 8.72 -5.73
C GLU A 56 17.36 8.07 -6.97
N ILE A 57 17.08 6.78 -7.20
CA ILE A 57 17.58 6.04 -8.37
C ILE A 57 17.05 6.65 -9.67
N HIS A 58 15.73 6.91 -9.74
CA HIS A 58 15.09 7.39 -10.96
C HIS A 58 15.44 8.85 -11.29
N GLN A 59 15.81 9.68 -10.30
CA GLN A 59 16.30 11.03 -10.54
C GLN A 59 17.67 11.04 -11.24
N ALA A 60 18.50 10.02 -11.00
CA ALA A 60 19.79 9.89 -11.68
C ALA A 60 19.62 9.48 -13.16
N ASP A 61 18.63 8.64 -13.47
CA ASP A 61 18.26 8.27 -14.84
C ASP A 61 16.75 7.95 -14.92
N ASN A 62 15.98 8.86 -15.51
CA ASN A 62 14.53 8.72 -15.61
C ASN A 62 14.07 7.73 -16.70
N THR A 63 15.01 7.09 -17.42
CA THR A 63 14.70 6.05 -18.41
C THR A 63 14.68 4.65 -17.79
N VAL A 64 15.14 4.51 -16.55
CA VAL A 64 15.23 3.20 -15.89
C VAL A 64 13.87 2.73 -15.36
N GLY A 65 13.38 1.63 -15.95
CA GLY A 65 12.18 0.96 -15.49
C GLY A 65 12.39 0.06 -14.28
N ALA A 66 11.28 -0.50 -13.77
CA ALA A 66 11.26 -1.36 -12.59
C ALA A 66 12.31 -2.48 -12.55
N PRO A 67 12.67 -3.18 -13.65
CA PRO A 67 13.71 -4.21 -13.60
C PRO A 67 15.08 -3.68 -13.15
N ARG A 68 15.50 -2.52 -13.68
CA ARG A 68 16.82 -1.94 -13.38
C ARG A 68 16.84 -1.29 -12.00
N VAL A 69 15.78 -0.58 -11.64
CA VAL A 69 15.58 -0.08 -10.27
C VAL A 69 15.60 -1.23 -9.24
N THR A 70 14.99 -2.38 -9.55
CA THR A 70 15.01 -3.54 -8.65
C THR A 70 16.41 -4.13 -8.50
N ALA A 71 17.18 -4.19 -9.59
CA ALA A 71 18.56 -4.68 -9.54
C ALA A 71 19.42 -3.79 -8.63
N GLU A 72 19.31 -2.47 -8.80
CA GLU A 72 20.03 -1.47 -8.01
C GLU A 72 19.61 -1.47 -6.54
N LEU A 73 18.31 -1.57 -6.25
CA LEU A 73 17.81 -1.69 -4.87
C LEU A 73 18.29 -2.94 -4.14
N ASN A 74 18.65 -4.00 -4.88
CA ASN A 74 19.06 -5.30 -4.35
C ASN A 74 20.58 -5.52 -4.44
N ASP A 75 21.33 -4.59 -5.00
CA ASP A 75 22.78 -4.69 -5.11
C ASP A 75 23.42 -4.60 -3.72
N GLY A 76 24.32 -5.53 -3.40
CA GLY A 76 24.90 -5.67 -2.07
C GLY A 76 23.93 -6.07 -0.94
N VAL A 77 22.65 -6.34 -1.22
CA VAL A 77 21.62 -6.67 -0.21
C VAL A 77 21.50 -8.19 -0.02
N ALA A 78 21.48 -8.61 1.25
CA ALA A 78 21.24 -10.00 1.66
C ALA A 78 19.89 -10.53 1.13
N ALA A 79 19.82 -11.82 0.78
CA ALA A 79 18.70 -12.38 0.03
C ALA A 79 17.33 -12.17 0.71
N GLU A 80 17.30 -12.23 2.03
CA GLU A 80 16.11 -12.04 2.88
C GLU A 80 15.61 -10.59 2.94
N GLN A 81 16.45 -9.63 2.58
CA GLN A 81 16.13 -8.19 2.56
C GLN A 81 15.81 -7.68 1.15
N ARG A 82 15.95 -8.53 0.12
CA ARG A 82 15.70 -8.14 -1.26
C ARG A 82 14.24 -7.79 -1.51
N VAL A 83 14.04 -6.75 -2.32
CA VAL A 83 12.72 -6.29 -2.74
C VAL A 83 12.30 -7.00 -4.02
N ASN A 84 11.07 -7.51 -4.03
CA ASN A 84 10.49 -8.14 -5.21
C ASN A 84 10.17 -7.10 -6.31
N HIS A 85 10.54 -7.40 -7.56
CA HIS A 85 10.28 -6.51 -8.72
C HIS A 85 8.80 -6.12 -8.90
N LYS A 86 7.85 -6.99 -8.52
CA LYS A 86 6.41 -6.68 -8.57
C LYS A 86 6.04 -5.58 -7.57
N ARG A 87 6.69 -5.57 -6.41
CA ARG A 87 6.50 -4.52 -5.41
C ARG A 87 7.07 -3.20 -5.90
N VAL A 88 8.28 -3.22 -6.47
CA VAL A 88 8.90 -2.04 -7.09
C VAL A 88 8.01 -1.46 -8.18
N ALA A 89 7.57 -2.28 -9.14
CA ALA A 89 6.69 -1.85 -10.23
C ALA A 89 5.36 -1.26 -9.73
N ARG A 90 4.76 -1.84 -8.68
CA ARG A 90 3.55 -1.31 -8.06
C ARG A 90 3.79 0.06 -7.42
N VAL A 91 4.90 0.23 -6.70
CA VAL A 91 5.24 1.50 -6.03
C VAL A 91 5.58 2.58 -7.05
N MET A 92 6.39 2.28 -8.07
CA MET A 92 6.69 3.19 -9.18
C MET A 92 5.40 3.72 -9.83
N ARG A 93 4.49 2.81 -10.21
CA ARG A 93 3.19 3.20 -10.78
C ARG A 93 2.37 4.10 -9.87
N ALA A 94 2.36 3.83 -8.56
CA ALA A 94 1.62 4.65 -7.59
C ALA A 94 2.25 6.04 -7.42
N ALA A 95 3.57 6.15 -7.59
CA ALA A 95 4.34 7.39 -7.47
C ALA A 95 4.41 8.22 -8.77
N GLY A 96 3.92 7.70 -9.89
CA GLY A 96 4.03 8.37 -11.21
C GLY A 96 5.43 8.29 -11.81
N ILE A 97 6.15 7.21 -11.49
CA ILE A 97 7.51 6.87 -11.98
C ILE A 97 7.41 5.72 -12.98
#